data_AF-A0A3F3IT42-F1
#
_entry.id   AF-A0A3F3IT42-F1
#
_cell.length_a   1.000
_cell.length_b   1.000
_cell.length_c   1.000
_cell.angle_alpha   90.00
_cell.angle_beta   90.00
_cell.angle_gamma   90.00
#
_symmetry.space_group_name_H-M   'P 1'
#
loop_
_entity.id
_entity.type
_entity.pdbx_description
1 polymer ?
#
loop_
_entity_poly.entity_id
_entity_poly.type
_entity_poly.pdbx_seq_one_letter_code
_entity_poly.pdbx_strand_id
1 'polypeptide(L)'
;MNALIESFPVTATGEILYDHVDEAKYMLILSLIKQKNAALEDMILSYSSLTTSEKVASLIMSDYSKNWKSKDLAMQMNMSVSTFKKKMYKDTGSVSSYITKIKMIEALRQLRRTNRPINAIAISLGYTSSSYFTSVFKKHFKIFPSEIRKNDGHPTEGSTENYP
;
A
#
# COMPACT_ATOMS: atom_id res chain seq x y z
N MET A 1 -14.29 14.44 -26.30
CA MET A 1 -13.49 14.18 -25.08
C MET A 1 -13.91 12.85 -24.45
N ASN A 2 -13.94 11.76 -25.24
CA ASN A 2 -14.43 10.45 -24.80
C ASN A 2 -13.95 9.28 -25.71
N ALA A 3 -12.74 9.36 -26.27
CA ALA A 3 -12.27 8.39 -27.28
C ALA A 3 -10.84 7.86 -27.07
N LEU A 4 -10.30 7.93 -25.84
CA LEU A 4 -8.92 7.49 -25.55
C LEU A 4 -8.82 6.41 -24.45
N ILE A 5 -9.95 5.90 -23.96
CA ILE A 5 -9.95 4.82 -22.94
C ILE A 5 -10.26 3.44 -23.57
N GLU A 6 -10.77 3.39 -24.80
CA GLU A 6 -11.23 2.12 -25.42
C GLU A 6 -10.14 1.33 -26.18
N SER A 7 -8.89 1.79 -26.23
CA SER A 7 -7.83 1.12 -27.00
C SER A 7 -6.84 0.30 -26.17
N PHE A 8 -7.24 -0.21 -25.00
CA PHE A 8 -6.43 -1.17 -24.25
C PHE A 8 -7.16 -2.52 -24.18
N PRO A 9 -6.56 -3.62 -24.68
CA PRO A 9 -7.20 -4.92 -24.64
C PRO A 9 -7.25 -5.41 -23.19
N VAL A 10 -8.46 -5.47 -22.62
CA VAL A 10 -8.73 -6.11 -21.33
C VAL A 10 -8.93 -7.60 -21.59
N THR A 11 -8.11 -8.46 -20.99
CA THR A 11 -8.38 -9.91 -21.01
C THR A 11 -9.48 -10.25 -20.00
N ALA A 12 -10.22 -11.33 -20.30
CA ALA A 12 -11.48 -11.70 -19.63
C ALA A 12 -11.39 -12.00 -18.12
N THR A 13 -10.21 -11.98 -17.50
CA THR A 13 -10.01 -12.29 -16.07
C THR A 13 -9.83 -11.06 -15.17
N GLY A 14 -9.92 -9.83 -15.70
CA GLY A 14 -9.92 -8.62 -14.88
C GLY A 14 -8.59 -8.32 -14.16
N GLU A 15 -7.50 -9.00 -14.55
CA GLU A 15 -6.16 -8.62 -14.13
C GLU A 15 -5.75 -7.35 -14.88
N ILE A 16 -5.46 -6.27 -14.16
CA ILE A 16 -4.79 -5.13 -14.76
C ILE A 16 -3.40 -5.60 -15.17
N LEU A 17 -3.14 -5.60 -16.49
CA LEU A 17 -1.90 -5.95 -17.16
C LEU A 17 -0.77 -4.96 -16.79
N TYR A 18 -0.30 -4.99 -15.55
CA TYR A 18 0.92 -4.27 -15.14
C TYR A 18 2.17 -5.14 -15.16
N ASP A 19 2.03 -6.47 -15.25
CA ASP A 19 3.14 -7.38 -14.98
C ASP A 19 4.18 -7.51 -16.11
N HIS A 20 3.93 -6.96 -17.31
CA HIS A 20 4.93 -6.96 -18.39
C HIS A 20 4.93 -5.66 -19.20
N VAL A 21 4.95 -4.50 -18.53
CA VAL A 21 5.63 -3.38 -19.18
C VAL A 21 7.11 -3.73 -19.14
N ASP A 22 7.57 -4.37 -20.23
CA ASP A 22 8.97 -4.66 -20.52
C ASP A 22 9.83 -3.49 -20.02
N GLU A 23 10.64 -3.73 -18.99
CA GLU A 23 11.37 -2.67 -18.28
C GLU A 23 12.19 -1.84 -19.28
N ALA A 24 12.69 -2.49 -20.32
CA ALA A 24 13.37 -1.85 -21.44
C ALA A 24 12.45 -0.90 -22.23
N LYS A 25 11.17 -1.23 -22.46
CA LYS A 25 10.20 -0.35 -23.13
C LYS A 25 9.81 0.84 -22.26
N TYR A 26 9.64 0.64 -20.96
CA TYR A 26 9.38 1.75 -20.03
C TYR A 26 10.58 2.71 -19.99
N MET A 27 11.79 2.17 -19.87
CA MET A 27 13.03 2.95 -19.87
C MET A 27 13.26 3.65 -21.22
N LEU A 28 12.92 3.01 -22.35
CA LEU A 28 12.97 3.61 -23.68
C LEU A 28 11.97 4.76 -23.84
N ILE A 29 10.74 4.60 -23.35
CA ILE A 29 9.73 5.66 -23.37
C ILE A 29 10.22 6.86 -22.54
N LEU A 30 10.75 6.61 -21.33
CA LEU A 30 11.33 7.67 -20.49
C LEU A 30 12.51 8.36 -21.17
N SER A 31 13.41 7.63 -21.84
CA SER A 31 14.56 8.24 -22.52
C SER A 31 14.14 9.09 -23.72
N LEU A 32 13.14 8.66 -24.49
CA LEU A 32 12.61 9.41 -25.63
C LEU A 32 11.88 10.70 -25.19
N ILE A 33 11.17 10.64 -24.07
CA ILE A 33 10.52 11.82 -23.48
C ILE A 33 11.57 12.85 -23.01
N LYS A 34 12.65 12.39 -22.37
CA LYS A 34 13.77 13.26 -21.96
C LYS A 34 14.43 13.95 -23.15
N GLN A 35 14.67 13.21 -24.24
CA GLN A 35 15.34 13.73 -25.44
C GLN A 35 14.53 14.84 -26.13
N LYS A 36 13.19 14.75 -26.09
CA LYS A 36 12.31 15.71 -26.78
C LYS A 36 12.04 16.99 -25.99
N ASN A 37 12.30 17.01 -24.68
CA ASN A 37 12.06 18.18 -23.85
C ASN A 37 12.99 18.18 -22.62
N ALA A 38 14.12 18.88 -22.72
CA ALA A 38 15.10 18.98 -21.64
C ALA A 38 14.51 19.60 -20.35
N ALA A 39 13.49 20.46 -20.44
CA ALA A 39 12.81 21.01 -19.26
C ALA A 39 11.98 19.96 -18.49
N LEU A 40 11.63 18.83 -19.12
CA LEU A 40 11.04 17.69 -18.40
C LEU A 40 12.07 16.96 -17.56
N GLU A 41 13.36 17.04 -17.86
CA GLU A 41 14.39 16.39 -17.04
C GLU A 41 14.42 16.99 -15.63
N ASP A 42 14.42 18.32 -15.53
CA ASP A 42 14.31 19.03 -14.24
C ASP A 42 12.98 18.74 -13.54
N MET A 43 11.88 18.63 -14.30
CA MET A 43 10.55 18.29 -13.77
C MET A 43 10.50 16.86 -13.22
N ILE A 44 11.04 15.88 -13.98
CA ILE A 44 11.13 14.47 -13.60
C ILE A 44 12.08 14.29 -12.42
N LEU A 45 13.23 14.98 -12.41
CA LEU A 45 14.16 14.96 -11.29
C LEU A 45 13.54 15.58 -10.03
N SER A 46 12.76 16.65 -10.16
CA SER A 46 12.00 17.22 -9.04
C SER A 46 10.95 16.25 -8.48
N TYR A 47 10.30 15.48 -9.35
CA TYR A 47 9.33 14.43 -9.00
C TYR A 47 9.99 13.11 -8.52
N SER A 48 11.26 12.89 -8.89
CA SER A 48 12.02 11.69 -8.50
C SER A 48 12.42 11.70 -7.02
N SER A 49 12.38 12.86 -6.38
CA SER A 49 12.63 12.96 -4.95
C SER A 49 11.38 12.53 -4.17
N LEU A 50 11.45 11.39 -3.48
CA LEU A 50 10.36 10.94 -2.62
C LEU A 50 10.05 11.99 -1.55
N THR A 51 8.78 12.32 -1.42
CA THR A 51 8.23 13.11 -0.33
C THR A 51 8.48 12.43 1.02
N THR A 52 8.33 13.16 2.13
CA THR A 52 8.50 12.57 3.47
C THR A 52 7.51 11.44 3.73
N SER A 53 6.25 11.56 3.27
CA SER A 53 5.23 10.52 3.43
C SER A 53 5.54 9.27 2.60
N GLU A 54 6.12 9.41 1.41
CA GLU A 54 6.55 8.27 0.57
C GLU A 54 7.77 7.56 1.14
N LYS A 55 8.75 8.32 1.66
CA LYS A 55 9.91 7.75 2.38
C LYS A 55 9.46 6.97 3.62
N VAL A 56 8.53 7.54 4.39
CA VAL A 56 7.92 6.86 5.54
C VAL A 56 7.15 5.61 5.10
N ALA A 57 6.39 5.67 4.01
CA ALA A 57 5.70 4.50 3.49
C ALA A 57 6.69 3.39 3.12
N SER A 58 7.78 3.73 2.42
CA SER A 58 8.83 2.79 2.04
C SER A 58 9.46 2.12 3.26
N LEU A 59 9.73 2.88 4.34
CA LEU A 59 10.21 2.32 5.60
C LEU A 59 9.20 1.35 6.23
N ILE A 60 7.91 1.71 6.27
CA ILE A 60 6.87 0.82 6.81
C ILE A 60 6.73 -0.45 5.97
N MET A 61 6.83 -0.34 4.64
CA MET A 61 6.73 -1.47 3.71
C MET A 61 7.95 -2.40 3.79
N SER A 62 9.12 -1.88 4.17
CA SER A 62 10.32 -2.72 4.41
C SER A 62 10.16 -3.67 5.60
N ASP A 63 9.32 -3.31 6.58
CA ASP A 63 8.95 -4.17 7.71
C ASP A 63 7.59 -3.75 8.27
N TYR A 64 6.54 -4.42 7.80
CA TYR A 64 5.17 -4.19 8.28
C TYR A 64 4.99 -4.66 9.72
N SER A 65 5.78 -5.63 10.19
CA SER A 65 5.62 -6.25 11.50
C SER A 65 6.10 -5.34 12.64
N LYS A 66 7.05 -4.45 12.34
CA LYS A 66 7.60 -3.51 13.30
C LYS A 66 6.57 -2.54 13.86
N ASN A 67 6.70 -2.27 15.15
CA ASN A 67 5.93 -1.24 15.85
C ASN A 67 6.55 0.14 15.64
N TRP A 68 6.34 0.71 14.46
CA TRP A 68 6.84 2.05 14.10
C TRP A 68 6.24 3.14 14.98
N LYS A 69 7.08 3.91 15.68
CA LYS A 69 6.66 5.11 16.41
C LYS A 69 7.06 6.37 15.66
N SER A 70 6.34 7.48 15.92
CA SER A 70 6.68 8.77 15.32
C SER A 70 8.10 9.22 15.63
N LYS A 71 8.65 8.85 16.80
CA LYS A 71 10.04 9.15 17.17
C LYS A 71 11.03 8.44 16.25
N ASP A 72 10.80 7.16 15.98
CA ASP A 72 11.69 6.35 15.14
C ASP A 72 11.67 6.86 13.69
N LEU A 73 10.47 7.13 13.16
CA LEU A 73 10.31 7.66 11.82
C LEU A 73 10.89 9.08 11.68
N ALA A 74 10.72 9.96 12.67
CA ALA A 74 11.32 11.29 12.66
C ALA A 74 12.85 11.22 12.63
N MET A 75 13.45 10.31 13.40
CA MET A 75 14.89 10.07 13.41
C MET A 75 15.38 9.60 12.04
N GLN A 76 14.69 8.65 11.39
CA GLN A 76 15.03 8.19 10.04
C GLN A 76 14.94 9.31 8.99
N MET A 77 14.07 10.30 9.21
CA MET A 77 13.93 11.47 8.33
C MET A 77 14.87 12.63 8.69
N ASN A 78 15.74 12.49 9.69
CA ASN A 78 16.60 13.56 10.22
C ASN A 78 15.81 14.80 10.65
N MET A 79 14.66 14.59 11.31
CA MET A 79 13.77 15.66 11.76
C MET A 79 13.51 15.57 13.26
N SER A 80 13.25 16.73 13.89
CA SER A 80 12.61 16.73 15.20
C SER A 80 11.23 16.08 15.12
N VAL A 81 10.77 15.45 16.20
CA VAL A 81 9.45 14.79 16.25
C VAL A 81 8.30 15.78 15.96
N SER A 82 8.43 17.02 16.42
CA SER A 82 7.43 18.08 16.21
C SER A 82 7.34 18.45 14.73
N THR A 83 8.48 18.75 14.10
CA THR A 83 8.57 19.08 12.68
C THR A 83 8.03 17.95 11.81
N PHE A 84 8.45 16.72 12.12
CA PHE A 84 7.99 15.52 11.41
C PHE A 84 6.47 15.35 11.49
N LYS A 85 5.88 15.41 12.69
CA LYS A 85 4.43 15.28 12.86
C LYS A 85 3.67 16.37 12.13
N LYS A 86 4.14 17.63 12.18
CA LYS A 86 3.51 18.74 11.46
C LYS A 86 3.52 18.52 9.94
N LYS A 87 4.66 18.06 9.40
CA LYS A 87 4.80 17.75 7.97
C LYS A 87 3.90 16.59 7.56
N MET A 88 3.96 15.47 8.29
CA MET A 88 3.13 14.29 8.04
C MET A 88 1.64 14.58 8.15
N TYR A 89 1.21 15.42 9.10
CA TYR A 89 -0.21 15.73 9.30
C TYR A 89 -0.83 16.42 8.09
N LYS A 90 -0.08 17.34 7.46
CA LYS A 90 -0.52 18.03 6.24
C LYS A 90 -0.73 17.06 5.08
N ASP A 91 0.15 16.07 4.95
CA ASP A 91 0.20 15.20 3.77
C ASP A 91 -0.67 13.93 3.95
N THR A 92 -0.82 13.43 5.18
CA THR A 92 -1.34 12.08 5.46
C THR A 92 -2.28 11.98 6.67
N GLY A 93 -2.48 13.08 7.40
CA GLY A 93 -3.07 13.05 8.73
C GLY A 93 -2.11 12.49 9.78
N SER A 94 -2.63 11.93 10.88
CA SER A 94 -1.77 11.45 11.96
C SER A 94 -0.84 10.32 11.49
N VAL A 95 0.39 10.27 12.03
CA VAL A 95 1.36 9.21 11.69
C VAL A 95 0.80 7.82 12.00
N SER A 96 0.06 7.67 13.10
CA SER A 96 -0.58 6.40 13.49
C SER A 96 -1.67 5.96 12.50
N SER A 97 -2.52 6.90 12.05
CA SER A 97 -3.53 6.59 11.03
C SER A 97 -2.88 6.24 9.70
N TYR A 98 -1.76 6.86 9.35
CA TYR A 98 -1.02 6.56 8.12
C TYR A 98 -0.39 5.15 8.15
N ILE A 99 0.27 4.77 9.25
CA ILE A 99 0.79 3.41 9.45
C ILE A 99 -0.35 2.39 9.33
N THR A 100 -1.48 2.66 10.01
CA THR A 100 -2.65 1.79 9.95
C THR A 100 -3.15 1.63 8.52
N LYS A 101 -3.28 2.73 7.76
CA LYS A 101 -3.72 2.71 6.36
C LYS A 101 -2.81 1.82 5.51
N ILE A 102 -1.49 1.97 5.62
CA ILE A 102 -0.53 1.15 4.86
C ILE A 102 -0.68 -0.34 5.20
N LYS A 103 -0.76 -0.67 6.50
CA LYS A 103 -0.96 -2.07 6.94
C LYS A 103 -2.29 -2.65 6.46
N MET A 104 -3.36 -1.86 6.45
CA MET A 104 -4.68 -2.31 5.98
C MET A 104 -4.71 -2.56 4.47
N ILE A 105 -4.04 -1.72 3.67
CA ILE A 105 -3.89 -1.94 2.23
C ILE A 105 -3.13 -3.24 1.97
N GLU A 106 -2.03 -3.48 2.70
CA GLU A 106 -1.28 -4.73 2.58
C GLU A 106 -2.09 -5.95 3.05
N ALA A 107 -2.88 -5.81 4.11
CA ALA A 107 -3.81 -6.86 4.55
C ALA A 107 -4.80 -7.24 3.45
N LEU A 108 -5.41 -6.25 2.80
CA LEU A 108 -6.34 -6.47 1.68
C LEU A 108 -5.64 -7.19 0.53
N ARG A 109 -4.41 -6.79 0.19
CA ARG A 109 -3.61 -7.47 -0.83
C ARG A 109 -3.39 -8.95 -0.48
N GLN A 110 -2.97 -9.26 0.74
CA GLN A 110 -2.73 -10.64 1.18
C GLN A 110 -4.02 -11.47 1.23
N LEU A 111 -5.15 -10.88 1.64
CA LEU A 111 -6.44 -11.56 1.68
C LEU A 111 -6.92 -11.97 0.28
N ARG A 112 -6.67 -11.13 -0.74
CA ARG A 112 -7.06 -11.37 -2.13
C ARG A 112 -6.10 -12.26 -2.91
N ARG A 113 -4.81 -12.22 -2.58
CA ARG A 113 -3.75 -12.89 -3.36
C ARG A 113 -3.24 -14.17 -2.73
N THR A 114 -3.66 -14.51 -1.51
CA THR A 114 -3.15 -15.67 -0.79
C THR A 114 -4.24 -16.35 0.04
N ASN A 115 -4.05 -17.64 0.33
CA ASN A 115 -4.90 -18.43 1.23
C ASN A 115 -4.42 -18.42 2.70
N ARG A 116 -3.41 -17.60 3.05
CA ARG A 116 -2.82 -17.57 4.41
C ARG A 116 -3.89 -17.35 5.49
N PRO A 117 -3.94 -18.09 6.60
CA PRO A 117 -4.95 -17.85 7.64
C PRO A 117 -4.98 -16.37 8.09
N ILE A 118 -6.18 -15.84 8.40
CA ILE A 118 -6.34 -14.42 8.82
C ILE A 118 -5.41 -14.08 9.99
N ASN A 119 -5.24 -15.01 10.94
CA ASN A 119 -4.31 -14.86 12.05
C ASN A 119 -2.85 -14.71 11.58
N ALA A 120 -2.41 -15.50 10.59
CA ALA A 120 -1.06 -15.39 10.04
C ALA A 120 -0.84 -14.05 9.32
N ILE A 121 -1.86 -13.51 8.64
CA ILE A 121 -1.81 -12.18 8.04
C ILE A 121 -1.67 -11.12 9.13
N ALA A 122 -2.50 -11.18 10.18
CA ALA A 122 -2.43 -10.26 11.32
C ALA A 122 -1.03 -10.23 11.96
N ILE A 123 -0.44 -11.40 12.23
CA ILE A 123 0.91 -11.54 12.78
C ILE A 123 1.95 -10.92 11.84
N SER A 124 1.86 -11.17 10.53
CA SER A 124 2.82 -10.60 9.56
C SER A 124 2.77 -9.08 9.47
N LEU A 125 1.65 -8.47 9.89
CA LEU A 125 1.46 -7.03 9.96
C LEU A 125 1.76 -6.46 11.37
N GLY A 126 2.26 -7.29 12.29
CA GLY A 126 2.66 -6.88 13.64
C GLY A 126 1.51 -6.74 14.62
N TYR A 127 0.34 -7.32 14.33
CA TYR A 127 -0.76 -7.39 15.27
C TYR A 127 -0.62 -8.63 16.15
N THR A 128 -0.69 -8.44 17.47
CA THR A 128 -0.61 -9.53 18.46
C THR A 128 -1.92 -10.30 18.62
N SER A 129 -3.03 -9.75 18.13
CA SER A 129 -4.37 -10.34 18.23
C SER A 129 -5.11 -10.24 16.91
N SER A 130 -5.57 -11.38 16.40
CA SER A 130 -6.43 -11.48 15.22
C SER A 130 -7.76 -10.73 15.42
N SER A 131 -8.32 -10.74 16.64
CA SER A 131 -9.54 -10.00 16.99
C SER A 131 -9.36 -8.49 16.84
N TYR A 132 -8.24 -7.97 17.34
CA TYR A 132 -7.92 -6.54 17.24
C TYR A 132 -7.65 -6.14 15.79
N PHE A 133 -6.86 -6.93 15.06
CA PHE A 133 -6.66 -6.75 13.62
C PHE A 133 -8.00 -6.69 12.87
N THR A 134 -8.89 -7.65 13.12
CA THR A 134 -10.21 -7.74 12.47
C THR A 134 -11.06 -6.51 12.76
N SER A 135 -11.01 -6.01 13.99
CA SER A 135 -11.74 -4.80 14.41
C SER A 135 -11.20 -3.54 13.71
N VAL A 136 -9.88 -3.43 13.60
CA VAL A 136 -9.21 -2.34 12.86
C VAL A 136 -9.53 -2.41 11.37
N PHE A 137 -9.47 -3.60 10.78
CA PHE A 137 -9.78 -3.85 9.37
C PHE A 137 -11.24 -3.49 9.06
N LYS A 138 -12.19 -3.98 9.86
CA LYS A 138 -13.61 -3.64 9.72
C LYS A 138 -13.85 -2.14 9.90
N LYS A 139 -13.18 -1.50 10.86
CA LYS A 139 -13.29 -0.04 11.02
C LYS A 139 -12.84 0.70 9.76
N HIS A 140 -11.78 0.21 9.11
CA HIS A 140 -11.16 0.80 7.93
C HIS A 140 -11.98 0.58 6.64
N PHE A 141 -12.36 -0.67 6.34
CA PHE A 141 -13.02 -1.04 5.08
C PHE A 141 -14.54 -1.27 5.19
N LYS A 142 -15.10 -1.23 6.40
CA LYS A 142 -16.52 -1.50 6.70
C LYS A 142 -17.00 -2.93 6.45
N ILE A 143 -16.07 -3.84 6.16
CA ILE A 143 -16.30 -5.27 5.91
C ILE A 143 -15.28 -6.11 6.68
N PHE A 144 -15.60 -7.36 6.97
CA PHE A 144 -14.71 -8.27 7.67
C PHE A 144 -13.65 -8.88 6.71
N PRO A 145 -12.44 -9.20 7.21
CA PRO A 145 -11.43 -9.92 6.43
C PRO A 145 -11.93 -11.23 5.81
N SER A 146 -12.79 -11.97 6.52
CA SER A 146 -13.36 -13.24 6.06
C SER A 146 -14.33 -13.08 4.89
N GLU A 147 -15.03 -11.95 4.80
CA GLU A 147 -15.98 -11.65 3.71
C GLU A 147 -15.26 -11.41 2.39
N ILE A 148 -14.04 -10.83 2.42
CA ILE A 148 -13.20 -10.68 1.22
C ILE A 148 -12.96 -12.04 0.54
N ARG A 149 -12.67 -13.08 1.33
CA ARG A 149 -12.38 -14.43 0.77
C ARG A 149 -13.58 -15.12 0.18
N LYS A 150 -14.75 -14.93 0.80
CA LYS A 150 -16.01 -15.50 0.33
C LYS A 150 -16.40 -14.93 -1.03
N ASN A 151 -16.12 -13.64 -1.26
CA ASN A 151 -16.47 -12.96 -2.50
C ASN A 151 -15.50 -13.27 -3.65
N ASP A 152 -14.25 -13.66 -3.35
CA ASP A 152 -13.22 -13.94 -4.35
C ASP A 152 -13.08 -15.45 -4.70
N GLY A 153 -14.01 -16.30 -4.22
CA GLY A 153 -14.06 -17.74 -4.58
C GLY A 153 -12.99 -18.63 -3.93
N HIS A 154 -12.27 -18.13 -2.91
CA HIS A 154 -11.25 -18.90 -2.22
C HIS A 154 -11.85 -19.71 -1.03
N PRO A 155 -11.64 -21.04 -0.96
CA PRO A 155 -12.18 -21.85 0.12
C PRO A 155 -11.58 -21.40 1.46
N THR A 156 -12.46 -21.00 2.39
CA THR A 156 -12.08 -20.71 3.77
C THR A 156 -11.93 -22.01 4.54
N GLU A 157 -10.74 -22.59 4.56
CA GLU A 157 -10.43 -23.62 5.55
C GLU A 157 -10.14 -22.95 6.91
N GLY A 158 -10.94 -23.28 7.92
CA GLY A 158 -10.63 -22.99 9.32
C GLY A 158 -11.41 -21.86 10.00
N SER A 159 -12.70 -21.66 9.71
CA SER A 159 -13.59 -20.89 10.60
C SER A 159 -14.52 -21.81 11.39
N THR A 160 -13.94 -22.60 12.28
CA THR A 160 -14.65 -23.10 13.47
C THR A 160 -14.35 -22.18 14.64
N GLU A 161 -15.39 -21.93 15.43
CA GLU A 161 -15.41 -21.34 16.78
C GLU A 161 -15.70 -19.83 16.90
N ASN A 162 -16.99 -19.60 17.21
CA ASN A 162 -17.57 -18.64 18.16
C ASN A 162 -16.71 -17.44 18.57
N TYR A 163 -17.16 -16.25 18.17
CA TYR A 163 -16.90 -15.04 18.93
C TYR A 163 -18.16 -14.63 19.71
N PRO A 164 -18.03 -14.28 21.00
CA PRO A 164 -19.12 -13.81 21.85
C PRO A 164 -19.71 -12.48 21.41
#